data_AF-A0A2T2TGZ7-F1
#
_entry.id   AF-A0A2T2TGZ7-F1
#
_cell.length_a   1.000
_cell.length_b   1.000
_cell.length_c   1.000
_cell.angle_alpha   90.00
_cell.angle_beta   90.00
_cell.angle_gamma   90.00
#
_symmetry.space_group_name_H-M   'P 1'
#
loop_
_entity.id
_entity.type
_entity.pdbx_description
1 polymer ?
#
loop_
_entity_poly.entity_id
_entity_poly.type
_entity_poly.pdbx_seq_one_letter_code
_entity_poly.pdbx_strand_id
1 'polypeptide(L)'
;MKLPFFLASRFVAGETLDESLPVVDDLNQNGLHVALDRLGEHVHDREVATEARDTYIDLVHTLANGNEQGQRNRISIKLSMMGQLIDEDFCEDNLRQLLEVAAEHDMFVRLDMEGSDLTQSTLNLFEAVYPDYPDHVGPVLQAMLKRTDRDIDRMCELGVSVRLCKGAYAEPASIAYQNMDQIRERYLDYTERLLQHTDYSGIATHDDQLIEATKAFAD
;
A
#
# COMPACT_ATOMS: atom_id res chain seq x y z
N MET A 1 -0.81 -28.47 -3.48
CA MET A 1 -1.68 -28.02 -2.38
C MET A 1 -1.22 -28.62 -1.05
N LYS A 2 -0.52 -27.83 -0.23
CA LYS A 2 -0.27 -28.19 1.16
C LYS A 2 -1.59 -28.05 1.95
N LEU A 3 -1.83 -28.95 2.91
CA LEU A 3 -3.07 -29.03 3.69
C LEU A 3 -3.60 -27.71 4.31
N PRO A 4 -2.77 -26.72 4.71
CA PRO A 4 -3.28 -25.44 5.24
C PRO A 4 -3.69 -24.43 4.16
N PHE A 5 -3.28 -24.59 2.90
CA PHE A 5 -3.56 -23.58 1.86
C PHE A 5 -5.05 -23.49 1.51
N PHE A 6 -5.81 -24.59 1.54
CA PHE A 6 -7.26 -24.56 1.25
C PHE A 6 -8.06 -23.62 2.18
N LEU A 7 -7.59 -23.42 3.42
CA LEU A 7 -8.20 -22.46 4.35
C LEU A 7 -7.80 -21.01 4.01
N ALA A 8 -6.57 -20.82 3.54
CA ALA A 8 -6.02 -19.52 3.17
C ALA A 8 -6.42 -19.08 1.75
N SER A 9 -6.77 -20.01 0.86
CA SER A 9 -7.00 -19.75 -0.57
C SER A 9 -8.19 -18.84 -0.86
N ARG A 10 -9.04 -18.59 0.14
CA ARG A 10 -10.07 -17.54 0.07
C ARG A 10 -9.46 -16.13 0.09
N PHE A 11 -8.29 -15.97 0.70
CA PHE A 11 -7.62 -14.70 0.97
C PHE A 11 -6.23 -14.57 0.32
N VAL A 12 -5.66 -15.68 -0.17
CA VAL A 12 -4.34 -15.75 -0.80
C VAL A 12 -4.50 -16.38 -2.18
N ALA A 13 -4.08 -15.66 -3.22
CA ALA A 13 -4.28 -16.07 -4.62
C ALA A 13 -3.45 -17.31 -5.01
N GLY A 14 -2.22 -17.42 -4.52
CA GLY A 14 -1.30 -18.52 -4.84
C GLY A 14 -0.06 -18.50 -3.95
N GLU A 15 0.74 -19.57 -4.00
CA GLU A 15 2.07 -19.60 -3.37
C GLU A 15 3.15 -19.02 -4.33
N THR A 16 2.85 -18.93 -5.62
CA THR A 16 3.72 -18.35 -6.65
C THR A 16 3.00 -17.28 -7.46
N LEU A 17 3.77 -16.49 -8.21
CA LEU A 17 3.21 -15.52 -9.16
C LEU A 17 2.36 -16.21 -10.23
N ASP A 18 2.86 -17.27 -10.86
CA ASP A 18 2.14 -18.04 -11.89
C ASP A 18 0.79 -18.57 -11.39
N GLU A 19 0.72 -19.00 -10.12
CA GLU A 19 -0.54 -19.44 -9.50
C GLU A 19 -1.51 -18.29 -9.24
N SER A 20 -0.99 -17.07 -9.06
CA SER A 20 -1.78 -15.88 -8.75
C SER A 20 -2.36 -15.20 -10.00
N LEU A 21 -1.69 -15.28 -11.15
CA LEU A 21 -2.12 -14.62 -12.40
C LEU A 21 -3.56 -14.99 -12.84
N PRO A 22 -4.00 -16.25 -12.81
CA PRO A 22 -5.38 -16.58 -13.17
C PRO A 22 -6.43 -15.91 -12.28
N VAL A 23 -6.11 -15.64 -11.01
CA VAL A 23 -7.00 -14.91 -10.09
C VAL A 23 -7.04 -13.42 -10.44
N VAL A 24 -5.90 -12.85 -10.83
CA VAL A 24 -5.81 -11.47 -11.33
C VAL A 24 -6.66 -11.30 -12.58
N ASP A 25 -6.56 -12.24 -13.52
CA ASP A 25 -7.34 -12.22 -14.76
C ASP A 25 -8.85 -12.33 -14.50
N ASP A 26 -9.27 -13.22 -13.59
CA ASP A 26 -10.68 -13.35 -13.21
C ASP A 26 -11.21 -12.05 -12.58
N LEU A 27 -10.47 -11.43 -11.66
CA LEU A 27 -10.85 -10.14 -11.06
C LEU A 27 -10.96 -9.03 -12.11
N ASN A 28 -10.01 -8.97 -13.04
CA ASN A 28 -10.03 -8.00 -14.14
C ASN A 28 -11.21 -8.21 -15.09
N GLN A 29 -11.56 -9.46 -15.41
CA GLN A 29 -12.74 -9.80 -16.22
C GLN A 29 -14.06 -9.40 -15.54
N ASN A 30 -14.07 -9.33 -14.20
CA ASN A 30 -15.19 -8.83 -13.41
C ASN A 30 -15.17 -7.29 -13.23
N GLY A 31 -14.26 -6.58 -13.91
CA GLY A 31 -14.16 -5.11 -13.88
C GLY A 31 -13.47 -4.55 -12.63
N LEU A 32 -12.79 -5.39 -11.86
CA LEU A 32 -12.01 -4.97 -10.69
C LEU A 32 -10.57 -4.68 -11.09
N HIS A 33 -9.94 -3.71 -10.44
CA HIS A 33 -8.50 -3.48 -10.54
C HIS A 33 -7.78 -4.17 -9.38
N VAL A 34 -6.58 -4.70 -9.62
CA VAL A 34 -5.86 -5.49 -8.62
C VAL A 34 -4.66 -4.72 -8.08
N ALA A 35 -4.43 -4.81 -6.77
CA ALA A 35 -3.16 -4.49 -6.15
C ALA A 35 -2.53 -5.78 -5.62
N LEU A 36 -1.43 -6.22 -6.21
CA LEU A 36 -0.73 -7.43 -5.77
C LEU A 36 0.24 -7.11 -4.64
N ASP A 37 0.25 -7.97 -3.62
CA ASP A 37 1.16 -7.91 -2.46
C ASP A 37 1.86 -9.25 -2.32
N ARG A 38 3.18 -9.23 -2.15
CA ARG A 38 3.94 -10.44 -1.80
C ARG A 38 3.93 -10.56 -0.28
N LEU A 39 3.37 -11.65 0.22
CA LEU A 39 3.30 -11.90 1.66
C LEU A 39 4.71 -12.04 2.28
N GLY A 40 4.95 -11.26 3.32
CA GLY A 40 6.19 -11.21 4.08
C GLY A 40 6.32 -9.84 4.75
N GLU A 41 7.15 -9.78 5.80
CA GLU A 41 7.45 -8.54 6.55
C GLU A 41 8.66 -8.81 7.46
N HIS A 42 9.26 -7.74 7.99
CA HIS A 42 10.31 -7.76 9.00
C HIS A 42 11.60 -8.50 8.57
N VAL A 43 12.16 -8.17 7.41
CA VAL A 43 13.43 -8.74 6.93
C VAL A 43 14.62 -8.06 7.62
N HIS A 44 15.56 -8.86 8.13
CA HIS A 44 16.77 -8.40 8.82
C HIS A 44 18.08 -8.81 8.12
N ASP A 45 17.97 -9.42 6.94
CA ASP A 45 19.09 -9.93 6.15
C ASP A 45 19.14 -9.19 4.80
N ARG A 46 20.32 -8.69 4.41
CA ARG A 46 20.47 -7.82 3.23
C ARG A 46 20.25 -8.61 1.94
N GLU A 47 20.70 -9.85 1.91
CA GLU A 47 20.51 -10.75 0.78
C GLU A 47 19.02 -11.05 0.58
N VAL A 48 18.28 -11.38 1.66
CA VAL A 48 16.83 -11.59 1.58
C VAL A 48 16.07 -10.33 1.14
N ALA A 49 16.50 -9.14 1.58
CA ALA A 49 15.89 -7.88 1.15
C ALA A 49 16.17 -7.58 -0.33
N THR A 50 17.37 -7.91 -0.81
CA THR A 50 17.76 -7.82 -2.23
C THR A 50 16.91 -8.77 -3.07
N GLU A 51 16.74 -10.02 -2.65
CA GLU A 51 15.86 -11.00 -3.30
C GLU A 51 14.39 -10.53 -3.32
N ALA A 52 13.94 -9.87 -2.24
CA ALA A 52 12.59 -9.30 -2.18
C ALA A 52 12.40 -8.18 -3.21
N ARG A 53 13.36 -7.25 -3.34
CA ARG A 53 13.38 -6.23 -4.39
C ARG A 53 13.30 -6.86 -5.77
N ASP A 54 14.17 -7.83 -6.06
CA ASP A 54 14.22 -8.49 -7.37
C ASP A 54 12.90 -9.18 -7.71
N THR A 55 12.26 -9.81 -6.71
CA THR A 55 10.93 -10.40 -6.87
C THR A 55 9.86 -9.36 -7.22
N TYR A 56 9.91 -8.16 -6.61
CA TYR A 56 8.99 -7.08 -6.97
C TYR A 56 9.25 -6.52 -8.37
N ILE A 57 10.51 -6.43 -8.79
CA ILE A 57 10.88 -6.04 -10.15
C ILE A 57 10.33 -7.04 -11.18
N ASP A 58 10.52 -8.34 -10.93
CA ASP A 58 9.96 -9.40 -11.76
C ASP A 58 8.43 -9.31 -11.83
N LEU A 59 7.77 -9.03 -10.71
CA LEU A 59 6.33 -8.83 -10.64
C LEU A 59 5.87 -7.65 -11.51
N VAL A 60 6.59 -6.52 -11.49
CA VAL A 60 6.30 -5.37 -12.36
C VAL A 60 6.37 -5.78 -13.83
N HIS A 61 7.45 -6.47 -14.25
CA HIS A 61 7.59 -6.92 -15.62
C HIS A 61 6.49 -7.91 -16.04
N THR A 62 6.13 -8.84 -15.17
CA THR A 62 5.05 -9.80 -15.46
C THR A 62 3.71 -9.10 -15.66
N LEU A 63 3.33 -8.19 -14.76
CA LEU A 63 2.07 -7.46 -14.85
C LEU A 63 2.04 -6.51 -16.06
N ALA A 64 3.15 -5.84 -16.35
CA ALA A 64 3.25 -4.93 -17.49
C ALA A 64 3.05 -5.67 -18.84
N ASN A 65 3.52 -6.91 -18.95
CA ASN A 65 3.34 -7.73 -20.15
C ASN A 65 1.91 -8.28 -20.30
N GLY A 66 1.16 -8.43 -19.20
CA GLY A 66 -0.19 -8.99 -19.19
C GLY A 66 -1.33 -7.97 -19.22
N ASN A 67 -1.03 -6.68 -18.95
CA ASN A 67 -2.06 -5.65 -18.86
C ASN A 67 -2.73 -5.38 -20.21
N GLU A 68 -4.03 -5.67 -20.30
CA GLU A 68 -4.88 -5.22 -21.39
C GLU A 68 -5.23 -3.73 -21.23
N GLN A 69 -5.57 -3.06 -22.33
CA GLN A 69 -5.93 -1.63 -22.31
C GLN A 69 -7.08 -1.36 -21.33
N GLY A 70 -6.83 -0.50 -20.33
CA GLY A 70 -7.81 -0.09 -19.32
C GLY A 70 -7.72 -0.83 -17.99
N GLN A 71 -6.92 -1.90 -17.88
CA GLN A 71 -6.61 -2.53 -16.60
C GLN A 71 -5.59 -1.70 -15.82
N ARG A 72 -5.81 -1.50 -14.52
CA ARG A 72 -4.94 -0.74 -13.62
C ARG A 72 -4.40 -1.64 -12.51
N ASN A 73 -3.68 -2.69 -12.90
CA ASN A 73 -2.97 -3.51 -11.94
C ASN A 73 -1.84 -2.69 -11.30
N ARG A 74 -1.67 -2.82 -9.99
CA ARG A 74 -0.69 -2.09 -9.17
C ARG A 74 -0.01 -3.06 -8.22
N ILE A 75 1.03 -2.60 -7.53
CA ILE A 75 1.68 -3.39 -6.46
C ILE A 75 1.64 -2.65 -5.12
N SER A 76 1.56 -3.43 -4.06
CA SER A 76 1.74 -3.00 -2.66
C SER A 76 3.01 -3.65 -2.13
N ILE A 77 3.82 -2.89 -1.40
CA ILE A 77 5.05 -3.38 -0.78
C ILE A 77 5.12 -2.93 0.68
N LYS A 78 5.82 -3.71 1.50
CA LYS A 78 6.21 -3.35 2.87
C LYS A 78 7.70 -3.02 2.89
N LEU A 79 8.07 -1.85 3.39
CA LEU A 79 9.47 -1.39 3.36
C LEU A 79 10.36 -2.21 4.28
N SER A 80 9.82 -2.85 5.31
CA SER A 80 10.56 -3.82 6.11
C SER A 80 11.09 -5.00 5.29
N MET A 81 10.47 -5.33 4.15
CA MET A 81 11.00 -6.31 3.21
C MET A 81 12.12 -5.77 2.32
N MET A 82 12.22 -4.44 2.19
CA MET A 82 13.17 -3.74 1.33
C MET A 82 14.44 -3.31 2.10
N GLY A 83 14.53 -3.61 3.40
CA GLY A 83 15.68 -3.33 4.24
C GLY A 83 15.49 -2.19 5.25
N GLN A 84 14.26 -1.70 5.46
CA GLN A 84 13.96 -0.60 6.39
C GLN A 84 14.46 -0.86 7.83
N LEU A 85 14.43 -2.12 8.28
CA LEU A 85 14.91 -2.53 9.61
C LEU A 85 16.42 -2.77 9.69
N ILE A 86 17.13 -2.64 8.57
CA ILE A 86 18.56 -2.89 8.45
C ILE A 86 19.30 -1.56 8.38
N ASP A 87 18.93 -0.72 7.41
CA ASP A 87 19.64 0.51 7.05
C ASP A 87 18.74 1.31 6.08
N GLU A 88 18.41 2.57 6.44
CA GLU A 88 17.46 3.38 5.66
C GLU A 88 18.01 3.71 4.27
N ASP A 89 19.32 4.01 4.14
CA ASP A 89 19.96 4.29 2.85
C ASP A 89 19.87 3.08 1.91
N PHE A 90 20.13 1.87 2.42
CA PHE A 90 19.94 0.63 1.67
C PHE A 90 18.48 0.38 1.27
N CYS A 91 17.53 0.70 2.16
CA CYS A 91 16.11 0.60 1.85
C CYS A 91 15.70 1.58 0.75
N GLU A 92 16.21 2.82 0.79
CA GLU A 92 15.99 3.83 -0.24
C GLU A 92 16.57 3.37 -1.58
N ASP A 93 17.80 2.86 -1.61
CA ASP A 93 18.44 2.35 -2.82
C ASP A 93 17.63 1.19 -3.46
N ASN A 94 17.13 0.26 -2.65
CA ASN A 94 16.27 -0.82 -3.15
C ASN A 94 14.93 -0.30 -3.65
N LEU A 95 14.33 0.66 -2.95
CA LEU A 95 13.08 1.29 -3.36
C LEU A 95 13.23 2.04 -4.69
N ARG A 96 14.30 2.83 -4.86
CA ARG A 96 14.59 3.57 -6.10
C ARG A 96 14.76 2.64 -7.30
N GLN A 97 15.49 1.53 -7.15
CA GLN A 97 15.64 0.52 -8.21
C GLN A 97 14.28 -0.07 -8.63
N LEU A 98 13.39 -0.37 -7.67
CA LEU A 98 12.05 -0.84 -7.98
C LEU A 98 11.21 0.26 -8.67
N LEU A 99 11.26 1.50 -8.17
CA LEU A 99 10.49 2.61 -8.71
C LEU A 99 10.94 3.03 -10.12
N GLU A 100 12.22 2.89 -10.44
CA GLU A 100 12.74 3.11 -11.80
C GLU A 100 12.06 2.17 -12.79
N VAL A 101 12.06 0.86 -12.51
CA VAL A 101 11.38 -0.14 -13.36
C VAL A 101 9.85 0.06 -13.35
N ALA A 102 9.26 0.41 -12.21
CA ALA A 102 7.83 0.67 -12.11
C ALA A 102 7.41 1.85 -13.00
N ALA A 103 8.20 2.93 -13.01
CA ALA A 103 7.94 4.11 -13.83
C ALA A 103 8.09 3.84 -15.34
N GLU A 104 9.04 2.99 -15.75
CA GLU A 104 9.17 2.56 -17.16
C GLU A 104 7.91 1.85 -17.69
N HIS A 105 7.13 1.25 -16.79
CA HIS A 105 5.95 0.46 -17.10
C HIS A 105 4.62 1.11 -16.65
N ASP A 106 4.63 2.38 -16.23
CA ASP A 106 3.45 3.10 -15.68
C ASP A 106 2.76 2.31 -14.54
N MET A 107 3.57 1.67 -13.70
CA MET A 107 3.14 0.85 -12.58
C MET A 107 3.23 1.65 -11.29
N PHE A 108 2.12 1.73 -10.56
CA PHE A 108 2.11 2.42 -9.26
C PHE A 108 2.46 1.47 -8.13
N VAL A 109 3.34 1.93 -7.25
CA VAL A 109 3.79 1.23 -6.04
C VAL A 109 3.19 1.88 -4.80
N ARG A 110 2.36 1.14 -4.08
CA ARG A 110 1.82 1.57 -2.78
C ARG A 110 2.76 1.11 -1.67
N LEU A 111 3.20 2.05 -0.83
CA LEU A 111 3.97 1.75 0.37
C LEU A 111 2.99 1.43 1.50
N ASP A 112 2.81 0.15 1.79
CA ASP A 112 1.93 -0.30 2.86
C ASP A 112 2.50 0.14 4.22
N MET A 113 1.61 0.61 5.09
CA MET A 113 1.99 1.12 6.40
C MET A 113 1.95 0.00 7.42
N GLU A 114 3.12 -0.28 7.98
CA GLU A 114 3.34 -1.29 9.00
C GLU A 114 3.04 -0.74 10.41
N GLY A 115 3.67 -1.29 11.45
CA GLY A 115 3.52 -0.82 12.83
C GLY A 115 3.93 0.64 13.03
N SER A 116 3.49 1.22 14.14
CA SER A 116 3.72 2.64 14.47
C SER A 116 5.20 3.00 14.64
N ASP A 117 6.04 2.01 14.94
CA ASP A 117 7.49 2.08 15.04
C ASP A 117 8.15 2.33 13.67
N LEU A 118 7.53 1.87 12.59
CA LEU A 118 8.01 2.07 11.21
C LEU A 118 7.40 3.29 10.52
N THR A 119 6.28 3.84 11.02
CA THR A 119 5.54 4.91 10.33
C THR A 119 6.40 6.12 9.97
N GLN A 120 7.25 6.60 10.88
CA GLN A 120 8.07 7.78 10.58
C GLN A 120 9.11 7.48 9.49
N SER A 121 9.79 6.34 9.60
CA SER A 121 10.78 5.90 8.61
C SER A 121 10.15 5.74 7.24
N THR A 122 8.95 5.13 7.15
CA THR A 122 8.22 4.95 5.90
C THR A 122 7.87 6.28 5.23
N LEU A 123 7.42 7.27 6.01
CA LEU A 123 7.10 8.60 5.47
C LEU A 123 8.34 9.38 5.06
N ASN A 124 9.45 9.25 5.78
CA ASN A 124 10.73 9.85 5.39
C ASN A 124 11.22 9.27 4.05
N LEU A 125 11.23 7.94 3.91
CA LEU A 125 11.62 7.25 2.68
C LEU A 125 10.72 7.62 1.51
N PHE A 126 9.40 7.70 1.73
CA PHE A 126 8.45 8.21 0.74
C PHE A 126 8.81 9.62 0.27
N GLU A 127 8.98 10.58 1.19
CA GLU A 127 9.27 11.97 0.83
C GLU A 127 10.65 12.13 0.17
N ALA A 128 11.60 11.22 0.45
CA ALA A 128 12.91 11.21 -0.21
C ALA A 128 12.84 10.79 -1.69
N VAL A 129 11.99 9.81 -2.03
CA VAL A 129 11.88 9.30 -3.41
C VAL A 129 10.79 9.99 -4.23
N TYR A 130 9.76 10.53 -3.58
CA TYR A 130 8.60 11.12 -4.26
C TYR A 130 8.93 12.18 -5.32
N PRO A 131 9.87 13.13 -5.11
CA PRO A 131 10.20 14.14 -6.13
C PRO A 131 10.64 13.57 -7.49
N ASP A 132 11.22 12.37 -7.48
CA ASP A 132 11.69 11.69 -8.69
C ASP A 132 10.61 10.79 -9.31
N TYR A 133 9.58 10.41 -8.54
CA TYR A 133 8.53 9.45 -8.96
C TYR A 133 7.09 9.90 -8.59
N PRO A 134 6.68 11.15 -8.86
CA PRO A 134 5.46 11.73 -8.29
C PRO A 134 4.15 10.99 -8.64
N ASP A 135 4.11 10.33 -9.81
CA ASP A 135 2.93 9.61 -10.28
C ASP A 135 2.95 8.10 -9.99
N HIS A 136 4.04 7.59 -9.40
CA HIS A 136 4.31 6.14 -9.31
C HIS A 136 4.46 5.62 -7.88
N VAL A 137 4.40 6.48 -6.87
CA VAL A 137 4.53 6.07 -5.47
C VAL A 137 3.60 6.85 -4.55
N GLY A 138 3.09 6.20 -3.51
CA GLY A 138 2.32 6.85 -2.46
C GLY A 138 2.20 6.01 -1.20
N PRO A 139 1.96 6.62 -0.03
CA PRO A 139 1.92 5.89 1.24
C PRO A 139 0.51 5.39 1.59
N VAL A 140 0.44 4.44 2.52
CA VAL A 140 -0.77 4.16 3.30
C VAL A 140 -0.75 5.00 4.58
N LEU A 141 -1.93 5.46 5.03
CA LEU A 141 -2.10 6.07 6.35
C LEU A 141 -3.20 5.34 7.14
N GLN A 142 -3.05 5.31 8.47
CA GLN A 142 -3.87 4.50 9.39
C GLN A 142 -4.69 5.42 10.31
N ALA A 143 -6.00 5.50 10.11
CA ALA A 143 -6.88 6.42 10.83
C ALA A 143 -6.84 6.27 12.37
N MET A 144 -6.50 5.08 12.89
CA MET A 144 -6.40 4.85 14.33
C MET A 144 -5.23 5.57 15.01
N LEU A 145 -4.18 5.97 14.29
CA LEU A 145 -3.03 6.62 14.92
C LEU A 145 -3.32 8.10 15.16
N LYS A 146 -2.95 8.60 16.36
CA LYS A 146 -3.13 10.01 16.72
C LYS A 146 -2.28 10.94 15.86
N ARG A 147 -1.14 10.45 15.34
CA ARG A 147 -0.26 11.20 14.44
C ARG A 147 -0.85 11.40 13.04
N THR A 148 -1.81 10.58 12.62
CA THR A 148 -2.29 10.60 11.23
C THR A 148 -2.95 11.92 10.84
N ASP A 149 -3.50 12.66 11.79
CA ASP A 149 -4.10 13.98 11.56
C ASP A 149 -3.13 14.96 10.85
N ARG A 150 -1.88 15.03 11.35
CA ARG A 150 -0.80 15.84 10.75
C ARG A 150 -0.20 15.21 9.50
N ASP A 151 -0.17 13.88 9.43
CA ASP A 151 0.39 13.19 8.26
C ASP A 151 -0.58 13.37 7.06
N ILE A 152 -1.90 13.41 7.28
CA ILE A 152 -2.91 13.74 6.27
C ILE A 152 -2.73 15.18 5.76
N ASP A 153 -2.52 16.16 6.65
CA ASP A 153 -2.23 17.54 6.22
C ASP A 153 -1.03 17.58 5.27
N ARG A 154 0.06 16.91 5.67
CA ARG A 154 1.28 16.83 4.86
C ARG A 154 1.04 16.20 3.50
N MET A 155 0.27 15.11 3.42
CA MET A 155 -0.04 14.46 2.15
C MET A 155 -0.97 15.31 1.27
N CYS A 156 -1.91 16.04 1.87
CA CYS A 156 -2.77 16.99 1.15
C CYS A 156 -1.96 18.17 0.60
N GLU A 157 -1.00 18.72 1.36
CA GLU A 157 -0.09 19.76 0.89
C GLU A 157 0.75 19.32 -0.32
N LEU A 158 1.17 18.05 -0.33
CA LEU A 158 1.91 17.47 -1.45
C LEU A 158 1.01 17.06 -2.62
N GLY A 159 -0.32 16.99 -2.42
CA GLY A 159 -1.29 16.54 -3.42
C GLY A 159 -1.19 15.05 -3.77
N VAL A 160 -0.63 14.23 -2.87
CA VAL A 160 -0.23 12.85 -3.22
C VAL A 160 -1.34 11.84 -2.99
N SER A 161 -1.38 10.81 -3.82
CA SER A 161 -2.30 9.70 -3.61
C SER A 161 -2.00 8.98 -2.30
N VAL A 162 -2.98 8.91 -1.40
CA VAL A 162 -2.91 8.15 -0.15
C VAL A 162 -3.89 6.99 -0.20
N ARG A 163 -3.51 5.82 0.33
CA ARG A 163 -4.49 4.79 0.68
C ARG A 163 -4.77 4.88 2.18
N LEU A 164 -6.01 5.19 2.55
CA LEU A 164 -6.44 5.31 3.93
C LEU A 164 -7.06 3.99 4.42
N CYS A 165 -6.56 3.45 5.53
CA CYS A 165 -7.14 2.31 6.22
C CYS A 165 -7.45 2.67 7.69
N LYS A 166 -8.18 1.80 8.40
CA LYS A 166 -8.39 2.00 9.85
C LYS A 166 -7.10 1.81 10.65
N GLY A 167 -6.28 0.84 10.24
CA GLY A 167 -5.11 0.33 10.96
C GLY A 167 -5.32 -1.11 11.41
N ALA A 168 -4.25 -1.92 11.34
CA ALA A 168 -4.30 -3.37 11.56
C ALA A 168 -3.45 -3.86 12.74
N TYR A 169 -2.60 -2.99 13.30
CA TYR A 169 -1.64 -3.34 14.34
C TYR A 169 -2.19 -3.05 15.74
N ALA A 170 -1.75 -3.84 16.72
CA ALA A 170 -2.12 -3.68 18.11
C ALA A 170 -1.25 -2.62 18.79
N GLU A 171 -1.72 -1.37 18.77
CA GLU A 171 -0.96 -0.21 19.24
C GLU A 171 -1.45 0.29 20.61
N PRO A 172 -0.57 0.82 21.49
CA PRO A 172 -0.97 1.31 22.80
C PRO A 172 -1.85 2.56 22.72
N ALA A 173 -2.74 2.72 23.69
CA ALA A 173 -3.67 3.87 23.77
C ALA A 173 -2.98 5.24 23.87
N SER A 174 -1.69 5.27 24.21
CA SER A 174 -0.87 6.49 24.19
C SER A 174 -0.76 7.07 22.77
N ILE A 175 -0.68 6.22 21.74
CA ILE A 175 -0.44 6.65 20.35
C ILE A 175 -1.59 6.31 19.39
N ALA A 176 -2.49 5.41 19.77
CA ALA A 176 -3.62 5.01 18.93
C ALA A 176 -4.97 5.15 19.65
N TYR A 177 -5.99 5.59 18.91
CA TYR A 177 -7.38 5.51 19.33
C TYR A 177 -7.81 4.05 19.44
N GLN A 178 -8.54 3.73 20.52
CA GLN A 178 -8.99 2.36 20.81
C GLN A 178 -10.50 2.17 20.55
N ASN A 179 -11.24 3.27 20.52
CA ASN A 179 -12.68 3.27 20.30
C ASN A 179 -12.96 3.29 18.79
N MET A 180 -13.74 2.32 18.29
CA MET A 180 -14.03 2.18 16.86
C MET A 180 -14.84 3.36 16.29
N ASP A 181 -15.72 3.98 17.07
CA ASP A 181 -16.50 5.13 16.60
C ASP A 181 -15.60 6.35 16.44
N GLN A 182 -14.64 6.55 17.35
CA GLN A 182 -13.60 7.57 17.19
C GLN A 182 -12.70 7.28 15.98
N ILE A 183 -12.32 6.02 15.73
CA ILE A 183 -11.54 5.66 14.53
C ILE A 183 -12.35 5.95 13.25
N ARG A 184 -13.65 5.67 13.23
CA ARG A 184 -14.54 5.99 12.10
C ARG A 184 -14.67 7.49 11.87
N GLU A 185 -14.86 8.28 12.93
CA GLU A 185 -14.89 9.74 12.86
C GLU A 185 -13.62 10.29 12.20
N ARG A 186 -12.45 9.83 12.67
CA ARG A 186 -11.16 10.20 12.06
C ARG A 186 -11.02 9.73 10.62
N TYR A 187 -11.46 8.51 10.32
CA TYR A 187 -11.40 7.98 8.96
C TYR A 187 -12.22 8.84 7.98
N LEU A 188 -13.41 9.29 8.38
CA LEU A 188 -14.25 10.16 7.55
C LEU A 188 -13.61 11.53 7.36
N ASP A 189 -13.16 12.19 8.43
CA ASP A 189 -12.45 13.48 8.34
C ASP A 189 -11.27 13.42 7.36
N TYR A 190 -10.44 12.39 7.48
CA TYR A 190 -9.29 12.22 6.61
C TYR A 190 -9.69 11.88 5.17
N THR A 191 -10.77 11.12 4.97
CA THR A 191 -11.29 10.83 3.63
C THR A 191 -11.76 12.09 2.93
N GLU A 192 -12.54 12.94 3.60
CA GLU A 192 -13.05 14.19 3.05
C GLU A 192 -11.89 15.12 2.62
N ARG A 193 -10.88 15.26 3.49
CA ARG A 193 -9.68 16.06 3.21
C ARG A 193 -8.92 15.53 2.00
N LEU A 194 -8.68 14.22 1.94
CA LEU A 194 -7.98 13.61 0.80
C LEU A 194 -8.74 13.79 -0.51
N LEU A 195 -10.07 13.64 -0.52
CA LEU A 195 -10.90 13.82 -1.72
C LEU A 195 -10.94 15.27 -2.22
N GLN A 196 -10.72 16.25 -1.34
CA GLN A 196 -10.68 17.67 -1.70
C GLN A 196 -9.31 18.13 -2.22
N HIS A 197 -8.22 17.42 -1.90
CA HIS A 197 -6.85 17.87 -2.15
C HIS A 197 -6.04 16.96 -3.07
N THR A 198 -6.56 15.78 -3.43
CA THR A 198 -5.86 14.79 -4.25
C THR A 198 -6.77 14.30 -5.37
N ASP A 199 -6.21 14.06 -6.56
CA ASP A 199 -6.98 13.55 -7.71
C ASP A 199 -7.47 12.11 -7.48
N TYR A 200 -6.72 11.33 -6.69
CA TYR A 200 -7.05 9.95 -6.40
C TYR A 200 -6.50 9.50 -5.05
N SER A 201 -7.39 9.04 -4.17
CA SER A 201 -7.02 8.40 -2.91
C SER A 201 -7.76 7.06 -2.75
N GLY A 202 -7.06 6.06 -2.24
CA GLY A 202 -7.61 4.73 -1.99
C GLY A 202 -8.36 4.67 -0.66
N ILE A 203 -9.67 4.52 -0.69
CA ILE A 203 -10.50 4.39 0.52
C ILE A 203 -10.63 2.90 0.87
N ALA A 204 -9.64 2.37 1.59
CA ALA A 204 -9.53 0.95 1.89
C ALA A 204 -10.33 0.57 3.15
N THR A 205 -11.58 0.16 2.97
CA THR A 205 -12.47 -0.27 4.04
C THR A 205 -13.53 -1.27 3.55
N HIS A 206 -14.01 -2.11 4.47
CA HIS A 206 -15.17 -2.99 4.29
C HIS A 206 -16.33 -2.58 5.22
N ASP A 207 -16.26 -1.37 5.80
CA ASP A 207 -17.29 -0.83 6.69
C ASP A 207 -18.34 -0.07 5.88
N ASP A 208 -19.54 -0.64 5.75
CA ASP A 208 -20.63 -0.07 4.95
C ASP A 208 -20.98 1.37 5.33
N GLN A 209 -20.83 1.75 6.61
CA GLN A 209 -21.11 3.13 7.04
C GLN A 209 -20.10 4.11 6.46
N LEU A 210 -18.83 3.71 6.41
CA LEU A 210 -17.77 4.53 5.81
C LEU A 210 -17.95 4.60 4.29
N ILE A 211 -18.26 3.47 3.66
CA ILE A 211 -18.46 3.39 2.20
C ILE A 211 -19.60 4.31 1.75
N GLU A 212 -20.76 4.23 2.40
CA GLU A 212 -21.91 5.06 2.02
C GLU A 212 -21.67 6.55 2.31
N ALA A 213 -20.99 6.89 3.41
CA ALA A 213 -20.62 8.27 3.71
C ALA A 213 -19.63 8.83 2.67
N THR A 214 -18.62 8.05 2.26
CA THR A 214 -17.67 8.45 1.22
C THR A 214 -18.36 8.68 -0.12
N LYS A 215 -19.28 7.79 -0.53
CA LYS A 215 -20.06 7.97 -1.77
C LYS A 215 -20.89 9.26 -1.72
N ALA A 216 -21.60 9.49 -0.62
CA ALA A 216 -22.42 10.69 -0.45
C ALA A 216 -21.62 12.00 -0.44
N PHE A 217 -20.34 11.95 -0.04
CA PHE A 217 -19.46 13.11 -0.08
C PHE A 217 -18.87 13.36 -1.49
N ALA A 218 -18.64 12.30 -2.27
CA ALA A 218 -18.03 12.38 -3.59
C ALA A 218 -19.01 12.75 -4.72
N ASP A 219 -20.33 12.58 -4.50
CA ASP A 219 -21.41 12.97 -5.41
C ASP A 219 -21.64 14.49 -5.47
#